data_AF-A0A223D5H5-F1
#
_entry.id   AF-A0A223D5H5-F1
#
_cell.length_a   1.000
_cell.length_b   1.000
_cell.length_c   1.000
_cell.angle_alpha   90.00
_cell.angle_beta   90.00
_cell.angle_gamma   90.00
#
_symmetry.space_group_name_H-M   'P 1'
#
loop_
_entity.id
_entity.type
_entity.pdbx_description
1 polymer ?
#
loop_
_entity_poly.entity_id
_entity_poly.type
_entity_poly.pdbx_seq_one_letter_code
_entity_poly.pdbx_strand_id
1 'polypeptide(L)'
;MKMTLSKKWKQFAATLEALGYEVECQMWDRGNSWYIWQNGEIMFELYNHSAGYTTTDRDGVRVEHHSAKKARNAAYQWLLQRHCVIGMGVATA
;
A
#
# COMPACT_ATOMS: atom_id res chain seq x y z
N MET A 1 -5.52 8.08 -22.20
CA MET A 1 -4.22 8.61 -21.71
C MET A 1 -3.60 7.57 -20.79
N LYS A 2 -2.40 7.04 -21.08
CA LYS A 2 -1.67 6.16 -20.15
C LYS A 2 -1.04 7.05 -19.07
N MET A 3 -1.60 7.05 -17.87
CA MET A 3 -1.00 7.78 -16.75
C MET A 3 0.26 7.01 -16.31
N THR A 4 1.43 7.60 -16.52
CA THR A 4 2.69 6.99 -16.11
C THR A 4 2.77 7.05 -14.59
N LEU A 5 2.84 5.89 -13.94
CA LEU A 5 3.13 5.82 -12.50
C LEU A 5 4.37 6.65 -12.19
N SER A 6 4.29 7.46 -11.13
CA SER A 6 5.45 8.22 -10.69
C SER A 6 6.59 7.26 -10.32
N LYS A 7 7.85 7.73 -10.45
CA LYS A 7 9.03 6.91 -10.11
C LYS A 7 8.93 6.30 -8.70
N LYS A 8 8.33 7.03 -7.76
CA LYS A 8 8.11 6.58 -6.37
C LYS A 8 7.11 5.43 -6.27
N TRP A 9 6.02 5.47 -7.05
CA TRP A 9 5.04 4.39 -7.10
C TRP A 9 5.60 3.13 -7.75
N LYS A 10 6.38 3.28 -8.82
CA LYS A 10 7.09 2.14 -9.45
C LYS A 10 8.06 1.48 -8.47
N GLN A 11 8.85 2.27 -7.74
CA GLN A 11 9.79 1.75 -6.74
C GLN A 11 9.07 1.08 -5.56
N PHE A 12 7.91 1.61 -5.16
CA PHE A 12 7.07 0.99 -4.14
C PHE A 12 6.53 -0.37 -4.59
N ALA A 13 5.93 -0.42 -5.79
CA ALA A 13 5.41 -1.66 -6.36
C ALA A 13 6.51 -2.71 -6.53
N ALA A 14 7.69 -2.33 -7.03
CA ALA A 14 8.83 -3.25 -7.14
C ALA A 14 9.31 -3.80 -5.78
N THR A 15 9.20 -3.00 -4.71
CA THR A 15 9.53 -3.46 -3.35
C THR A 15 8.52 -4.50 -2.87
N LEU A 16 7.23 -4.28 -3.15
CA LEU A 16 6.14 -5.21 -2.83
C LEU A 16 6.27 -6.52 -3.59
N GLU A 17 6.53 -6.45 -4.88
CA GLU A 17 6.76 -7.62 -5.74
C GLU A 17 7.96 -8.44 -5.27
N ALA A 18 9.06 -7.79 -4.86
CA ALA A 18 10.23 -8.47 -4.29
C ALA A 18 9.94 -9.17 -2.96
N LEU A 19 8.90 -8.74 -2.23
CA LEU A 19 8.44 -9.36 -0.98
C LEU A 19 7.34 -10.43 -1.21
N GLY A 20 6.98 -10.71 -2.46
CA GLY A 20 5.96 -11.70 -2.83
C GLY A 20 4.53 -11.18 -2.80
N TYR A 21 4.34 -9.87 -2.86
CA TYR A 21 3.01 -9.25 -3.03
C TYR A 21 2.75 -8.94 -4.49
N GLU A 22 1.49 -9.06 -4.89
CA GLU A 22 1.04 -8.58 -6.20
C GLU A 22 0.43 -7.19 -6.02
N VAL A 23 0.77 -6.26 -6.92
CA VAL A 23 0.27 -4.89 -6.85
C VAL A 23 -0.61 -4.62 -8.05
N GLU A 24 -1.87 -4.31 -7.79
CA GLU A 24 -2.83 -3.96 -8.81
C GLU A 24 -3.26 -2.50 -8.67
N CYS A 25 -3.26 -1.78 -9.78
CA CYS A 25 -3.72 -0.39 -9.82
C CYS A 25 -4.97 -0.32 -10.70
N GLN A 26 -6.14 -0.13 -10.08
CA GLN A 26 -7.40 0.07 -10.77
C GLN A 26 -7.74 1.55 -10.86
N MET A 27 -8.15 1.98 -12.05
CA MET A 27 -8.61 3.34 -12.31
C MET A 27 -10.13 3.38 -12.30
N TRP A 28 -10.69 4.38 -11.63
CA TRP A 28 -12.12 4.63 -11.55
C TRP A 28 -12.41 6.06 -11.99
N ASP A 29 -13.65 6.33 -12.42
CA ASP A 29 -14.07 7.67 -12.87
C ASP A 29 -13.89 8.75 -11.78
N ARG A 30 -13.85 8.35 -10.51
CA ARG A 30 -13.73 9.26 -9.35
C ARG A 30 -12.45 9.08 -8.53
N GLY A 31 -11.49 8.29 -9.01
CA GLY A 31 -10.37 7.90 -8.17
C GLY A 31 -9.46 6.83 -8.74
N ASN A 32 -8.42 6.49 -7.99
CA ASN A 32 -7.56 5.34 -8.29
C ASN A 32 -7.45 4.48 -7.04
N SER A 33 -7.63 3.17 -7.19
CA SER A 33 -7.39 2.19 -6.13
C SER A 33 -6.11 1.44 -6.40
N TRP A 34 -5.35 1.21 -5.34
CA TRP A 34 -4.18 0.36 -5.33
C TRP A 34 -4.44 -0.80 -4.39
N TYR A 35 -4.43 -2.01 -4.93
CA TYR A 35 -4.61 -3.23 -4.17
C TYR A 35 -3.27 -3.94 -4.05
N ILE A 36 -2.94 -4.36 -2.83
CA ILE A 36 -1.77 -5.16 -2.50
C ILE A 36 -2.31 -6.53 -2.11
N TRP A 37 -2.00 -7.52 -2.93
CA TRP A 37 -2.48 -8.88 -2.78
C TRP A 37 -1.37 -9.80 -2.29
N GLN A 38 -1.75 -10.85 -1.57
CA GLN A 38 -0.86 -11.96 -1.23
C GLN A 38 -1.68 -13.24 -1.22
N ASN A 39 -1.23 -14.27 -1.94
CA ASN A 39 -1.90 -15.58 -2.01
C ASN A 39 -3.40 -15.51 -2.38
N GLY A 40 -3.78 -14.56 -3.25
CA GLY A 40 -5.16 -14.35 -3.68
C GLY A 40 -6.04 -13.54 -2.72
N GLU A 41 -5.50 -13.03 -1.61
CA GLU A 41 -6.23 -12.18 -0.66
C GLU A 41 -5.77 -10.72 -0.74
N ILE A 42 -6.70 -9.77 -0.57
CA ILE A 42 -6.36 -8.34 -0.44
C ILE A 42 -5.79 -8.12 0.95
N MET A 43 -4.52 -7.76 0.99
CA MET A 43 -3.83 -7.48 2.23
C MET A 43 -3.95 -6.00 2.61
N PHE A 44 -3.94 -5.13 1.61
CA PHE A 44 -4.04 -3.69 1.80
C PHE A 44 -4.61 -3.00 0.55
N GLU A 45 -5.44 -2.00 0.79
CA GLU A 45 -6.00 -1.12 -0.23
C GLU A 45 -5.58 0.32 0.05
N LEU A 46 -5.18 1.06 -0.99
CA LEU A 46 -5.05 2.51 -0.97
C LEU A 46 -5.95 3.10 -2.04
N TYR A 47 -7.01 3.76 -1.61
CA TYR A 47 -8.01 4.38 -2.46
C TYR A 47 -7.85 5.90 -2.45
N ASN A 48 -7.64 6.49 -3.62
CA ASN A 48 -7.70 7.94 -3.82
C ASN A 48 -9.09 8.31 -4.32
N HIS A 49 -9.79 9.19 -3.61
CA HIS A 49 -11.11 9.69 -3.94
C HIS A 49 -11.14 11.23 -3.91
N SER A 50 -12.23 11.82 -4.37
CA SER A 50 -12.39 13.29 -4.42
C SER A 50 -12.22 14.00 -3.07
N ALA A 51 -12.38 13.30 -1.95
CA ALA A 51 -12.21 13.85 -0.60
C ALA A 51 -10.84 13.55 0.04
N GLY A 52 -9.96 12.81 -0.63
CA GLY A 52 -8.62 12.50 -0.12
C GLY A 52 -8.18 11.07 -0.43
N TYR A 53 -7.43 10.47 0.49
CA TYR A 53 -6.90 9.13 0.34
C TYR A 53 -7.35 8.28 1.53
N THR A 54 -7.84 7.09 1.29
CA THR A 54 -8.18 6.12 2.34
C THR A 54 -7.28 4.92 2.20
N THR A 55 -6.83 4.37 3.31
CA THR A 55 -6.17 3.07 3.35
C THR A 55 -7.01 2.08 4.14
N THR A 56 -7.18 0.88 3.62
CA THR A 56 -7.89 -0.22 4.29
C THR A 56 -6.93 -1.40 4.41
N ASP A 57 -6.77 -1.98 5.58
CA ASP A 57 -6.03 -3.26 5.70
C ASP A 57 -6.96 -4.47 5.57
N ARG A 58 -6.36 -5.67 5.55
CA ARG A 58 -7.07 -6.95 5.49
C ARG A 58 -8.11 -7.14 6.60
N ASP A 59 -7.90 -6.51 7.75
CA ASP A 59 -8.76 -6.64 8.93
C ASP A 59 -9.92 -5.62 8.86
N GLY A 60 -9.99 -4.85 7.77
CA GLY A 60 -11.02 -3.84 7.50
C GLY A 60 -10.77 -2.51 8.21
N VAL A 61 -9.59 -2.30 8.79
CA VAL A 61 -9.26 -1.04 9.46
C VAL A 61 -9.03 0.05 8.42
N ARG A 62 -9.92 1.05 8.43
CA ARG A 62 -9.92 2.17 7.48
C ARG A 62 -9.30 3.41 8.13
N VAL A 63 -8.37 4.04 7.42
CA VAL A 63 -7.73 5.29 7.83
C VAL A 63 -7.78 6.29 6.69
N GLU A 64 -8.32 7.48 6.97
CA GLU A 64 -8.35 8.59 6.02
C GLU A 64 -7.09 9.45 6.13
N HIS A 65 -6.63 9.94 4.98
CA HIS A 65 -5.42 10.73 4.82
C HIS A 65 -5.70 11.94 3.93
N HIS A 66 -5.34 13.12 4.41
CA HIS A 66 -5.46 14.37 3.66
C HIS A 66 -4.38 14.57 2.58
N SER A 67 -3.52 13.56 2.33
CA SER A 67 -2.48 13.64 1.29
C SER A 67 -1.99 12.27 0.82
N ALA A 68 -1.59 12.19 -0.45
CA ALA A 68 -0.98 10.99 -1.05
C ALA A 68 0.27 10.52 -0.29
N LYS A 69 1.08 11.47 0.20
CA LYS A 69 2.33 11.17 0.92
C LYS A 69 2.04 10.42 2.22
N LYS A 70 1.03 10.85 2.99
CA LYS A 70 0.63 10.19 4.24
C LYS A 70 0.06 8.80 3.98
N ALA A 71 -0.87 8.66 3.03
CA ALA A 71 -1.45 7.36 2.68
C ALA A 71 -0.39 6.34 2.24
N ARG A 72 0.53 6.77 1.37
CA ARG A 72 1.65 5.92 0.94
C ARG A 72 2.58 5.56 2.10
N ASN A 73 2.92 6.52 2.95
CA ASN A 73 3.76 6.24 4.12
C ASN A 73 3.06 5.27 5.10
N ALA A 74 1.74 5.34 5.25
CA ALA A 74 0.98 4.39 6.04
C ALA A 74 1.03 2.98 5.43
N ALA A 75 0.90 2.86 4.09
CA ALA A 75 1.09 1.59 3.39
C ALA A 75 2.50 1.01 3.62
N TYR A 76 3.55 1.85 3.54
CA TYR A 76 4.91 1.45 3.89
C TYR A 76 5.04 0.99 5.34
N GLN A 77 4.47 1.70 6.30
CA GLN A 77 4.54 1.33 7.72
C GLN A 77 3.78 0.04 8.00
N TRP A 78 2.62 -0.14 7.39
CA TRP A 78 1.84 -1.37 7.46
C TRP A 78 2.63 -2.59 6.93
N LEU A 79 3.39 -2.40 5.84
CA LEU A 79 4.32 -3.42 5.31
C LEU A 79 5.49 -3.66 6.25
N LEU A 80 6.16 -2.61 6.71
CA LEU A 80 7.30 -2.73 7.62
C LEU A 80 6.88 -3.42 8.90
N GLN A 81 5.70 -3.18 9.46
CA GLN A 81 5.24 -3.92 10.64
C GLN A 81 5.05 -5.41 10.39
N ARG A 82 4.71 -5.82 9.15
CA ARG A 82 4.52 -7.23 8.77
C ARG A 82 5.81 -7.91 8.29
N HIS A 83 6.79 -7.16 7.79
CA HIS A 83 8.08 -7.68 7.29
C HIS A 83 9.28 -7.37 8.18
N CYS A 84 9.25 -6.36 9.05
CA CYS A 84 10.30 -6.08 10.03
C CYS A 84 10.24 -6.99 11.27
N VAL A 85 9.42 -8.04 11.26
CA VAL A 85 9.75 -9.26 12.02
C VAL A 85 11.03 -9.91 11.48
N ILE A 86 11.49 -9.52 10.27
CA ILE A 86 12.76 -9.91 9.66
C ILE A 86 13.65 -8.65 9.53
N GLY A 87 14.10 -8.07 10.64
CA GLY A 87 15.03 -6.93 10.58
C GLY A 87 15.31 -6.16 11.86
N MET A 88 14.60 -6.42 12.96
CA MET A 88 15.02 -5.96 14.29
C MET A 88 15.13 -7.17 15.19
N GLY A 89 16.32 -7.35 15.76
CA GLY A 89 16.66 -8.47 16.60
C GLY A 89 15.63 -8.71 17.69
N VAL A 90 15.34 -9.99 17.90
CA VAL A 90 15.09 -10.50 19.24
C VAL A 90 16.35 -10.19 20.06
N ALA A 91 16.39 -9.00 20.65
CA ALA A 91 17.17 -8.79 21.86
C ALA A 91 16.32 -9.35 23.00
N THR A 92 16.41 -10.66 23.19
CA THR A 92 16.23 -11.24 24.53
C THR A 92 17.45 -10.86 25.34
N ALA A 93 17.29 -9.94 26.28
CA ALA A 93 18.07 -9.82 27.50
C ALA A 93 17.14 -9.29 28.60
#